data_AF-X1GK20-F1
#
_entry.id   AF-X1GK20-F1
#
_cell.length_a   1.000
_cell.length_b   1.000
_cell.length_c   1.000
_cell.angle_alpha   90.00
_cell.angle_beta   90.00
_cell.angle_gamma   90.00
#
_symmetry.space_group_name_H-M   'P 1'
#
loop_
_entity.id
_entity.type
_entity.pdbx_description
1 polymer ?
#
loop_
_entity_poly.entity_id
_entity_poly.type
_entity_poly.pdbx_seq_one_letter_code
_entity_poly.pdbx_strand_id
1 'polypeptide(L)'
;QRHNITYIPYQDDMAEVWSKTEMLLFPASEDMSGTSHTTMEAMIQGIPAIVEDRGGLAELNFLTVPQDAGLAEWRATIEKVRADWQTYSDKASRFAFENHDPRREMEKVRQAIESVLPSKGRALIRLEEGLGNIVESLPMVQAVRSMGYKVDAVVAPTTPGTTGLISSQPYINNVFMDDSRLMRGYKPSSQGTEPDLDQYDVLLSCHQSHGFQGSTKVIRRVSSPHAKPEREWYMSIARELGYDGDTPKSTLFCTRKWRPLPADAVVFVPGAVTAGWICKRWDGYENLAKHFDSVILLG
;
A
#
# COMPACT_ATOMS: atom_id res chain seq x y z
N GLN A 1 50.90 -9.35 -4.14
CA GLN A 1 49.44 -9.44 -4.32
C GLN A 1 49.00 -10.82 -3.88
N ARG A 2 47.97 -10.94 -3.03
CA ARG A 2 47.33 -12.24 -2.79
C ARG A 2 46.39 -12.50 -3.97
N HIS A 3 46.51 -13.63 -4.64
CA HIS A 3 45.78 -13.92 -5.89
C HIS A 3 44.26 -14.06 -5.72
N ASN A 4 43.77 -14.07 -4.48
CA ASN A 4 42.37 -14.29 -4.13
C ASN A 4 41.69 -13.06 -3.47
N ILE A 5 42.35 -11.89 -3.49
CA ILE A 5 41.79 -10.66 -2.94
C ILE A 5 41.82 -9.58 -4.03
N THR A 6 40.65 -9.08 -4.38
CA THR A 6 40.49 -7.93 -5.28
C THR A 6 40.11 -6.71 -4.46
N TYR A 7 40.86 -5.62 -4.60
CA TYR A 7 40.50 -4.34 -4.01
C TYR A 7 39.66 -3.54 -4.99
N ILE A 8 38.43 -3.22 -4.59
CA ILE A 8 37.54 -2.32 -5.33
C ILE A 8 37.63 -0.95 -4.63
N PRO A 9 37.97 0.14 -5.35
CA PRO A 9 37.99 1.47 -4.75
C PRO A 9 36.58 1.92 -4.37
N TYR A 10 36.46 3.04 -3.67
CA TYR A 10 35.16 3.64 -3.36
C TYR A 10 34.23 3.71 -4.60
N GLN A 11 32.97 3.35 -4.39
CA GLN A 11 31.93 3.37 -5.41
C GLN A 11 30.79 4.27 -4.94
N ASP A 12 30.32 5.18 -5.81
CA ASP A 12 29.09 5.94 -5.57
C ASP A 12 27.84 5.08 -5.79
N ASP A 13 27.93 4.11 -6.71
CA ASP A 13 26.87 3.16 -7.03
C ASP A 13 27.38 1.73 -6.82
N MET A 14 26.77 1.03 -5.85
CA MET A 14 27.13 -0.34 -5.48
C MET A 14 26.44 -1.40 -6.35
N ALA A 15 25.56 -1.03 -7.30
CA ALA A 15 24.80 -1.99 -8.09
C ALA A 15 25.67 -3.01 -8.83
N GLU A 16 26.78 -2.55 -9.43
CA GLU A 16 27.72 -3.46 -10.12
C GLU A 16 28.39 -4.42 -9.12
N VAL A 17 28.79 -3.92 -7.96
CA VAL A 17 29.42 -4.72 -6.91
C VAL A 17 28.46 -5.80 -6.42
N TRP A 18 27.21 -5.43 -6.12
CA TRP A 18 26.16 -6.34 -5.68
C TRP A 18 25.82 -7.40 -6.73
N SER A 19 25.77 -7.05 -8.02
CA SER A 19 25.51 -8.01 -9.10
C SER A 19 26.54 -9.15 -9.19
N LYS A 20 27.74 -8.94 -8.63
CA LYS A 20 28.87 -9.88 -8.63
C LYS A 20 29.14 -10.49 -7.25
N THR A 21 28.32 -10.17 -6.25
CA THR A 21 28.54 -10.56 -4.86
C THR A 21 27.61 -11.70 -4.47
N GLU A 22 28.19 -12.83 -4.04
CA GLU A 22 27.42 -13.99 -3.57
C GLU A 22 27.00 -13.85 -2.09
N MET A 23 27.83 -13.18 -1.29
CA MET A 23 27.68 -13.06 0.16
C MET A 23 28.42 -11.82 0.67
N LEU A 24 27.84 -11.13 1.65
CA LEU A 24 28.48 -10.02 2.36
C LEU A 24 28.99 -10.51 3.72
N LEU A 25 30.24 -10.14 4.06
CA LEU A 25 30.80 -10.34 5.40
C LEU A 25 31.01 -8.95 6.02
N PHE A 26 30.48 -8.73 7.22
CA PHE A 26 30.61 -7.46 7.93
C PHE A 26 31.21 -7.67 9.33
N PRO A 27 32.56 -7.84 9.43
CA PRO A 27 33.25 -7.98 10.71
C PRO A 27 33.46 -6.61 11.34
N ALA A 28 32.53 -6.16 12.17
CA ALA A 28 32.61 -4.88 12.88
C ALA A 28 33.33 -5.06 14.22
N SER A 29 34.48 -4.39 14.39
CA SER A 29 35.31 -4.52 15.60
C SER A 29 34.92 -3.56 16.73
N GLU A 30 34.02 -2.59 16.48
CA GLU A 30 33.63 -1.57 17.45
C GLU A 30 32.11 -1.54 17.67
N ASP A 31 31.70 -1.29 18.91
CA ASP A 31 30.27 -1.30 19.35
C ASP A 31 29.45 -0.12 18.77
N MET A 32 30.05 0.77 17.98
CA MET A 32 29.38 1.91 17.36
C MET A 32 28.70 1.60 16.03
N SER A 33 28.70 0.35 15.58
CA SER A 33 27.96 -0.02 14.38
C SER A 33 26.45 0.04 14.66
N GLY A 34 25.76 1.01 14.04
CA GLY A 34 24.30 0.95 13.89
C GLY A 34 23.88 -0.24 13.02
N THR A 35 22.59 -0.31 12.65
CA THR A 35 21.97 -1.43 11.90
C THR A 35 22.55 -1.70 10.49
N SER A 36 23.57 -0.94 10.06
CA SER A 36 24.30 -1.03 8.79
C SER A 36 23.40 -1.00 7.54
N HIS A 37 23.31 0.17 6.91
CA HIS A 37 22.62 0.33 5.63
C HIS A 37 23.18 -0.59 4.55
N THR A 38 24.50 -0.77 4.50
CA THR A 38 25.16 -1.68 3.55
C THR A 38 24.66 -3.11 3.67
N THR A 39 24.40 -3.59 4.89
CA THR A 39 23.85 -4.92 5.12
C THR A 39 22.42 -5.02 4.56
N MET A 40 21.58 -4.02 4.85
CA MET A 40 20.20 -4.00 4.34
C MET A 40 20.15 -3.93 2.81
N GLU A 41 20.99 -3.10 2.18
CA GLU A 41 21.09 -2.99 0.72
C GLU A 41 21.47 -4.31 0.07
N ALA A 42 22.47 -5.02 0.60
CA ALA A 42 22.87 -6.32 0.11
C ALA A 42 21.72 -7.33 0.23
N MET A 43 21.04 -7.37 1.38
CA MET A 43 19.92 -8.28 1.61
C MET A 43 18.72 -7.99 0.69
N ILE A 44 18.44 -6.72 0.33
CA ILE A 44 17.41 -6.38 -0.66
C ILE A 44 17.70 -7.01 -2.03
N GLN A 45 18.99 -7.15 -2.39
CA GLN A 45 19.42 -7.81 -3.62
C GLN A 45 19.48 -9.35 -3.49
N GLY A 46 19.05 -9.91 -2.35
CA GLY A 46 19.13 -11.34 -2.07
C GLY A 46 20.52 -11.83 -1.72
N ILE A 47 21.43 -10.94 -1.32
CA ILE A 47 22.78 -11.32 -0.88
C ILE A 47 22.71 -11.62 0.63
N PRO A 48 22.99 -12.86 1.07
CA PRO A 48 23.09 -13.16 2.49
C PRO A 48 24.24 -12.37 3.12
N ALA A 49 23.95 -11.67 4.22
CA ALA A 49 24.95 -10.95 4.98
C ALA A 49 25.24 -11.67 6.30
N ILE A 50 26.50 -12.00 6.55
CA ILE A 50 26.97 -12.54 7.84
C ILE A 50 27.59 -11.39 8.61
N VAL A 51 27.01 -11.08 9.77
CA VAL A 51 27.40 -9.98 10.64
C VAL A 51 27.84 -10.50 12.00
N GLU A 52 28.57 -9.69 12.75
CA GLU A 52 28.85 -10.00 14.16
C GLU A 52 27.63 -9.67 15.04
N ASP A 53 27.37 -10.47 16.06
CA ASP A 53 26.28 -10.28 17.02
C ASP A 53 26.60 -9.15 18.01
N ARG A 54 26.57 -7.92 17.51
CA ARG A 54 27.02 -6.73 18.26
C ARG A 54 26.24 -5.48 17.87
N GLY A 55 25.97 -4.60 18.84
CA GLY A 55 25.37 -3.29 18.61
C GLY A 55 24.08 -3.35 17.78
N GLY A 56 23.92 -2.44 16.82
CA GLY A 56 22.77 -2.44 15.91
C GLY A 56 22.74 -3.61 14.92
N LEU A 57 23.85 -4.33 14.73
CA LEU A 57 23.89 -5.51 13.86
C LEU A 57 23.18 -6.72 14.49
N ALA A 58 23.22 -6.83 15.83
CA ALA A 58 22.47 -7.86 16.56
C ALA A 58 20.96 -7.72 16.34
N GLU A 59 20.46 -6.50 16.14
CA GLU A 59 19.04 -6.21 15.88
C GLU A 59 18.55 -6.80 14.54
N LEU A 60 19.45 -7.08 13.60
CA LEU A 60 19.11 -7.74 12.34
C LEU A 60 18.65 -9.19 12.57
N ASN A 61 19.08 -9.86 13.64
CA ASN A 61 18.65 -11.22 14.02
C ASN A 61 18.50 -12.22 12.84
N PHE A 62 19.42 -12.17 11.88
CA PHE A 62 19.34 -12.94 10.63
C PHE A 62 20.43 -14.01 10.53
N LEU A 63 21.67 -13.58 10.29
CA LEU A 63 22.86 -14.43 10.18
C LEU A 63 23.99 -13.78 10.97
N THR A 64 24.07 -14.11 12.24
CA THR A 64 25.08 -13.59 13.15
C THR A 64 26.14 -14.64 13.46
N VAL A 65 27.36 -14.18 13.71
CA VAL A 65 28.38 -14.94 14.46
C VAL A 65 28.55 -14.30 15.85
N PRO A 66 28.98 -15.07 16.86
CA PRO A 66 29.18 -14.50 18.20
C PRO A 66 30.09 -13.26 18.19
N GLN A 67 29.88 -12.38 19.16
CA GLN A 67 30.82 -11.30 19.43
C GLN A 67 32.24 -11.87 19.62
N ASP A 68 33.23 -11.21 19.00
CA ASP A 68 34.63 -11.62 18.99
C ASP A 68 34.87 -13.02 18.38
N ALA A 69 33.98 -13.45 17.47
CA ALA A 69 34.09 -14.72 16.77
C ALA A 69 35.46 -14.89 16.09
N GLY A 70 36.11 -16.03 16.35
CA GLY A 70 37.33 -16.43 15.70
C GLY A 70 37.12 -16.86 14.26
N LEU A 71 38.23 -17.16 13.57
CA LEU A 71 38.21 -17.59 12.18
C LEU A 71 37.39 -18.88 11.95
N ALA A 72 37.36 -19.77 12.94
CA ALA A 72 36.66 -21.04 12.85
C ALA A 72 35.14 -20.85 12.75
N GLU A 73 34.58 -19.95 13.57
CA GLU A 73 33.17 -19.62 13.62
C GLU A 73 32.70 -18.91 12.34
N TRP A 74 33.49 -17.95 11.86
CA TRP A 74 33.24 -17.28 10.58
C TRP A 74 33.24 -18.30 9.42
N ARG A 75 34.25 -19.16 9.37
CA ARG A 75 34.36 -20.19 8.33
C ARG A 75 33.18 -21.14 8.35
N ALA A 76 32.80 -21.65 9.53
CA ALA A 76 31.68 -22.57 9.68
C ALA A 76 30.36 -21.93 9.21
N THR A 77 30.15 -20.65 9.51
CA THR A 77 28.95 -19.93 9.07
C THR A 77 28.94 -19.69 7.56
N ILE A 78 30.08 -19.33 6.96
CA ILE A 78 30.22 -19.19 5.50
C ILE A 78 29.92 -20.52 4.79
N GLU A 79 30.50 -21.62 5.27
CA GLU A 79 30.29 -22.96 4.69
C GLU A 79 28.83 -23.40 4.83
N LYS A 80 28.18 -23.11 5.97
CA LYS A 80 26.75 -23.35 6.19
C LYS A 80 25.87 -22.59 5.20
N VAL A 81 26.15 -21.31 4.95
CA VAL A 81 25.36 -20.50 4.01
C VAL A 81 25.57 -20.98 2.58
N ARG A 82 26.81 -21.28 2.18
CA ARG A 82 27.12 -21.80 0.83
C ARG A 82 26.45 -23.14 0.53
N ALA A 83 26.35 -24.02 1.53
CA ALA A 83 25.71 -25.32 1.36
C ALA A 83 24.22 -25.24 1.00
N ASP A 84 23.56 -24.12 1.32
CA ASP A 84 22.13 -23.89 1.07
C ASP A 84 21.88 -22.43 0.64
N TRP A 85 22.69 -21.95 -0.31
CA TRP A 85 22.74 -20.52 -0.66
C TRP A 85 21.39 -19.96 -1.07
N GLN A 86 20.62 -20.68 -1.90
CA GLN A 86 19.32 -20.21 -2.39
C GLN A 86 18.35 -19.93 -1.23
N THR A 87 18.30 -20.82 -0.24
CA THR A 87 17.43 -20.64 0.93
C THR A 87 17.83 -19.40 1.72
N TYR A 88 19.12 -19.15 1.91
CA TYR A 88 19.58 -17.95 2.62
C TYR A 88 19.39 -16.67 1.80
N SER A 89 19.56 -16.74 0.48
CA SER A 89 19.26 -15.63 -0.44
C SER A 89 17.80 -15.22 -0.36
N ASP A 90 16.88 -16.19 -0.46
CA ASP A 90 15.43 -15.95 -0.34
C ASP A 90 15.06 -15.38 1.03
N LYS A 91 15.66 -15.92 2.11
CA LYS A 91 15.43 -15.40 3.46
C LYS A 91 15.97 -13.99 3.62
N ALA A 92 17.11 -13.65 3.01
CA ALA A 92 17.71 -12.32 3.10
C ALA A 92 16.79 -11.27 2.45
N SER A 93 16.37 -11.49 1.20
CA SER A 93 15.41 -10.63 0.50
C SER A 93 14.12 -10.45 1.28
N ARG A 94 13.57 -11.55 1.81
CA ARG A 94 12.33 -11.51 2.58
C ARG A 94 12.51 -10.72 3.87
N PHE A 95 13.59 -10.99 4.62
CA PHE A 95 13.86 -10.29 5.87
C PHE A 95 13.97 -8.78 5.65
N ALA A 96 14.74 -8.35 4.65
CA ALA A 96 14.90 -6.94 4.34
C ALA A 96 13.57 -6.27 3.95
N PHE A 97 12.75 -6.94 3.13
CA PHE A 97 11.45 -6.41 2.75
C PHE A 97 10.44 -6.38 3.91
N GLU A 98 10.45 -7.37 4.80
CA GLU A 98 9.51 -7.45 5.91
C GLU A 98 9.81 -6.40 6.99
N ASN A 99 11.09 -6.18 7.29
CA ASN A 99 11.53 -5.34 8.40
C ASN A 99 12.00 -3.94 7.99
N HIS A 100 12.44 -3.76 6.75
CA HIS A 100 13.10 -2.53 6.30
C HIS A 100 12.61 -2.06 4.91
N ASP A 101 11.35 -2.35 4.55
CA ASP A 101 10.74 -1.79 3.33
C ASP A 101 10.78 -0.25 3.38
N PRO A 102 11.52 0.42 2.46
CA PRO A 102 11.66 1.88 2.48
C PRO A 102 10.33 2.60 2.49
N ARG A 103 9.29 2.03 1.87
CA ARG A 103 7.95 2.64 1.85
C ARG A 103 7.27 2.61 3.22
N ARG A 104 7.40 1.50 3.96
CA ARG A 104 6.88 1.40 5.33
C ARG A 104 7.62 2.34 6.27
N GLU A 105 8.93 2.44 6.15
CA GLU A 105 9.71 3.37 6.98
C GLU A 105 9.34 4.83 6.68
N MET A 106 9.22 5.20 5.41
CA MET A 106 8.75 6.54 5.03
C MET A 106 7.34 6.83 5.50
N GLU A 107 6.46 5.83 5.53
CA GLU A 107 5.11 5.95 6.06
C GLU A 107 5.11 6.20 7.58
N LYS A 108 5.99 5.55 8.35
CA LYS A 108 6.18 5.85 9.78
C LYS A 108 6.63 7.29 10.01
N VAL A 109 7.60 7.76 9.21
CA VAL A 109 8.08 9.16 9.29
C VAL A 109 6.94 10.12 8.95
N ARG A 110 6.18 9.84 7.89
CA ARG A 110 5.01 10.63 7.50
C ARG A 110 3.99 10.70 8.64
N GLN A 111 3.65 9.57 9.26
CA GLN A 111 2.72 9.51 10.38
C GLN A 111 3.24 10.31 11.60
N ALA A 112 4.54 10.23 11.89
CA ALA A 112 5.17 11.02 12.95
C ALA A 112 5.06 12.52 12.69
N ILE A 113 5.35 12.96 11.46
CA ILE A 113 5.18 14.36 11.03
C ILE A 113 3.70 14.77 11.16
N GLU A 114 2.78 13.95 10.67
CA GLU A 114 1.35 14.26 10.75
C GLU A 114 0.84 14.33 12.18
N SER A 115 1.42 13.57 13.11
CA SER A 115 1.03 13.59 14.52
C SER A 115 1.33 14.91 15.22
N VAL A 116 2.31 15.67 14.72
CA VAL A 116 2.72 16.96 15.30
C VAL A 116 2.16 18.16 14.55
N LEU A 117 1.59 17.96 13.36
CA LEU A 117 0.90 19.01 12.62
C LEU A 117 -0.45 19.31 13.27
N PRO A 118 -0.83 20.59 13.47
CA PRO A 118 -2.15 20.95 13.96
C PRO A 118 -3.22 20.43 13.00
N SER A 119 -4.08 19.51 13.46
CA SER A 119 -5.17 19.04 12.62
C SER A 119 -6.21 20.14 12.44
N LYS A 120 -6.66 20.38 11.20
CA LYS A 120 -7.81 21.28 10.92
C LYS A 120 -9.15 20.74 11.43
N GLY A 121 -9.15 19.52 11.97
CA GLY A 121 -10.33 18.82 12.44
C GLY A 121 -10.48 17.44 11.82
N ARG A 122 -11.71 16.92 11.85
CA ARG A 122 -12.12 15.64 11.27
C ARG A 122 -13.08 15.86 10.11
N ALA A 123 -12.88 15.11 9.03
CA ALA A 123 -13.78 15.07 7.88
C ALA A 123 -14.33 13.66 7.71
N LEU A 124 -15.65 13.53 7.57
CA LEU A 124 -16.29 12.28 7.17
C LEU A 124 -16.68 12.38 5.70
N ILE A 125 -16.16 11.47 4.87
CA ILE A 125 -16.44 11.45 3.44
C ILE A 125 -17.24 10.21 3.11
N ARG A 126 -18.46 10.41 2.60
CA ARG A 126 -19.24 9.32 2.02
C ARG A 126 -18.77 9.10 0.59
N LEU A 127 -18.07 7.98 0.37
CA LEU A 127 -17.66 7.53 -0.95
C LEU A 127 -18.86 6.90 -1.65
N GLU A 128 -18.89 7.05 -2.97
CA GLU A 128 -20.00 6.58 -3.79
C GLU A 128 -20.04 5.05 -3.90
N GLU A 129 -21.17 4.56 -4.41
CA GLU A 129 -21.35 3.13 -4.68
C GLU A 129 -20.55 2.68 -5.89
N GLY A 130 -19.95 1.50 -5.79
CA GLY A 130 -19.19 0.89 -6.88
C GLY A 130 -17.71 1.23 -6.82
N LEU A 131 -16.86 0.21 -7.03
CA LEU A 131 -15.41 0.35 -6.92
C LEU A 131 -14.86 1.46 -7.83
N GLY A 132 -15.40 1.63 -9.04
CA GLY A 132 -14.99 2.69 -9.96
C GLY A 132 -15.19 4.08 -9.36
N ASN A 133 -16.40 4.37 -8.87
CA ASN A 133 -16.73 5.65 -8.26
C ASN A 133 -15.91 5.90 -6.98
N ILE A 134 -15.72 4.86 -6.17
CA ILE A 134 -14.85 4.91 -4.99
C ILE A 134 -13.43 5.31 -5.40
N VAL A 135 -12.86 4.65 -6.41
CA VAL A 135 -11.50 4.94 -6.91
C VAL A 135 -11.40 6.36 -7.46
N GLU A 136 -12.38 6.80 -8.24
CA GLU A 136 -12.40 8.14 -8.81
C GLU A 136 -12.61 9.25 -7.76
N SER A 137 -13.15 8.90 -6.59
CA SER A 137 -13.28 9.81 -5.45
C SER A 137 -12.01 9.90 -4.58
N LEU A 138 -11.06 8.96 -4.70
CA LEU A 138 -9.84 8.94 -3.88
C LEU A 138 -8.98 10.21 -4.02
N PRO A 139 -8.85 10.85 -5.20
CA PRO A 139 -8.18 12.15 -5.31
C PRO A 139 -8.76 13.22 -4.39
N MET A 140 -10.08 13.27 -4.23
CA MET A 140 -10.73 14.20 -3.30
C MET A 140 -10.37 13.85 -1.85
N VAL A 141 -10.37 12.57 -1.48
CA VAL A 141 -9.95 12.12 -0.13
C VAL A 141 -8.51 12.54 0.17
N GLN A 142 -7.60 12.34 -0.79
CA GLN A 142 -6.20 12.75 -0.69
C GLN A 142 -6.05 14.28 -0.54
N ALA A 143 -6.81 15.04 -1.33
CA ALA A 143 -6.83 16.50 -1.24
C ALA A 143 -7.31 16.97 0.14
N VAL A 144 -8.42 16.42 0.65
CA VAL A 144 -8.94 16.73 1.99
C VAL A 144 -7.95 16.37 3.08
N ARG A 145 -7.27 15.23 2.97
CA ARG A 145 -6.18 14.87 3.88
C ARG A 145 -5.03 15.88 3.84
N SER A 146 -4.59 16.28 2.65
CA SER A 146 -3.48 17.24 2.48
C SER A 146 -3.78 18.63 3.03
N MET A 147 -5.06 18.99 3.16
CA MET A 147 -5.48 20.22 3.83
C MET A 147 -5.35 20.17 5.36
N GLY A 148 -4.99 19.01 5.94
CA GLY A 148 -4.77 18.84 7.38
C GLY A 148 -5.95 18.20 8.13
N TYR A 149 -6.96 17.68 7.44
CA TYR A 149 -8.06 16.94 8.08
C TYR A 149 -7.67 15.50 8.41
N LYS A 150 -8.19 14.98 9.52
CA LYS A 150 -8.29 13.53 9.75
C LYS A 150 -9.51 13.02 9.01
N VAL A 151 -9.27 12.21 7.98
CA VAL A 151 -10.32 11.77 7.06
C VAL A 151 -10.78 10.38 7.43
N ASP A 152 -12.06 10.23 7.76
CA ASP A 152 -12.72 8.94 7.83
C ASP A 152 -13.65 8.79 6.61
N ALA A 153 -13.92 7.56 6.19
CA ALA A 153 -14.73 7.27 5.02
C ALA A 153 -15.97 6.43 5.38
N VAL A 154 -17.10 6.75 4.78
CA VAL A 154 -18.26 5.84 4.71
C VAL A 154 -18.27 5.23 3.32
N VAL A 155 -18.27 3.90 3.23
CA VAL A 155 -18.31 3.17 1.96
C VAL A 155 -19.60 2.37 1.84
N ALA A 156 -20.19 2.37 0.66
CA ALA A 156 -21.29 1.47 0.29
C ALA A 156 -20.74 0.40 -0.67
N PRO A 157 -20.12 -0.68 -0.13
CA PRO A 157 -19.37 -1.63 -0.94
C PRO A 157 -20.31 -2.45 -1.83
N THR A 158 -19.97 -2.56 -3.11
CA THR A 158 -20.71 -3.43 -4.05
C THR A 158 -20.13 -4.83 -4.15
N THR A 159 -18.93 -5.06 -3.61
CA THR A 159 -18.23 -6.35 -3.64
C THR A 159 -17.53 -6.64 -2.31
N PRO A 160 -17.43 -7.93 -1.92
CA PRO A 160 -16.63 -8.33 -0.76
C PRO A 160 -15.18 -7.84 -0.87
N GLY A 161 -14.64 -7.32 0.21
CA GLY A 161 -13.25 -6.84 0.26
C GLY A 161 -13.04 -5.38 -0.13
N THR A 162 -14.04 -4.69 -0.70
CA THR A 162 -13.96 -3.24 -0.95
C THR A 162 -13.64 -2.47 0.33
N THR A 163 -14.32 -2.76 1.45
CA THR A 163 -14.02 -2.12 2.75
C THR A 163 -12.57 -2.32 3.18
N GLY A 164 -12.04 -3.54 3.05
CA GLY A 164 -10.65 -3.86 3.40
C GLY A 164 -9.64 -3.16 2.49
N LEU A 165 -10.00 -2.96 1.22
CA LEU A 165 -9.21 -2.20 0.27
C LEU A 165 -9.16 -0.72 0.63
N ILE A 166 -10.29 -0.15 1.03
CA ILE A 166 -10.34 1.26 1.42
C ILE A 166 -9.69 1.49 2.78
N SER A 167 -9.81 0.54 3.71
CA SER A 167 -9.16 0.63 5.03
C SER A 167 -7.64 0.50 4.97
N SER A 168 -7.07 0.05 3.84
CA SER A 168 -5.62 0.00 3.64
C SER A 168 -5.05 1.26 3.00
N GLN A 169 -5.85 2.29 2.74
CA GLN A 169 -5.36 3.53 2.15
C GLN A 169 -4.71 4.42 3.25
N PRO A 170 -3.49 4.93 3.05
CA PRO A 170 -2.73 5.64 4.09
C PRO A 170 -3.33 7.02 4.45
N TYR A 171 -4.26 7.51 3.64
CA TYR A 171 -4.94 8.79 3.82
C TYR A 171 -6.36 8.66 4.39
N ILE A 172 -6.78 7.45 4.80
CA ILE A 172 -8.06 7.18 5.45
C ILE A 172 -7.79 6.60 6.84
N ASN A 173 -8.39 7.19 7.87
CA ASN A 173 -8.16 6.85 9.26
C ASN A 173 -9.11 5.73 9.75
N ASN A 174 -10.41 5.85 9.49
CA ASN A 174 -11.41 4.80 9.70
C ASN A 174 -12.28 4.61 8.47
N VAL A 175 -12.82 3.41 8.30
CA VAL A 175 -13.81 3.09 7.29
C VAL A 175 -15.07 2.54 7.96
N PHE A 176 -16.19 3.20 7.70
CA PHE A 176 -17.53 2.78 8.11
C PHE A 176 -18.26 2.20 6.90
N MET A 177 -19.07 1.18 7.12
CA MET A 177 -19.88 0.59 6.07
C MET A 177 -21.29 1.17 6.11
N ASP A 178 -21.79 1.66 4.99
CA ASP A 178 -23.19 2.03 4.86
C ASP A 178 -24.04 0.80 4.52
N ASP A 179 -24.84 0.38 5.50
CA ASP A 179 -25.73 -0.78 5.43
C ASP A 179 -27.11 -0.45 4.84
N SER A 180 -27.42 0.85 4.64
CA SER A 180 -28.76 1.31 4.21
C SER A 180 -29.22 0.76 2.85
N ARG A 181 -28.31 0.14 2.08
CA ARG A 181 -28.60 -0.51 0.80
C ARG A 181 -28.07 -1.94 0.66
N LEU A 182 -27.70 -2.64 1.74
CA LEU A 182 -27.57 -4.11 1.69
C LEU A 182 -28.97 -4.72 1.50
N MET A 183 -29.46 -4.57 0.28
CA MET A 183 -30.70 -5.09 -0.25
C MET A 183 -30.69 -6.62 -0.13
N ARG A 184 -31.68 -7.16 0.58
CA ARG A 184 -32.25 -8.51 0.40
C ARG A 184 -31.22 -9.65 0.38
N GLY A 185 -30.60 -9.95 1.52
CA GLY A 185 -30.07 -11.30 1.78
C GLY A 185 -28.63 -11.41 2.28
N TYR A 186 -27.87 -10.31 2.32
CA TYR A 186 -26.56 -10.30 2.95
C TYR A 186 -26.70 -9.83 4.40
N LYS A 187 -26.37 -10.70 5.37
CA LYS A 187 -26.29 -10.30 6.78
C LYS A 187 -24.90 -9.70 7.01
N PRO A 188 -24.79 -8.44 7.43
CA PRO A 188 -23.51 -7.86 7.84
C PRO A 188 -22.90 -8.72 8.93
N SER A 189 -21.58 -8.90 8.88
CA SER A 189 -20.82 -9.36 10.04
C SER A 189 -20.77 -8.23 11.07
N SER A 190 -21.82 -8.13 11.90
CA SER A 190 -21.94 -7.59 13.28
C SER A 190 -20.92 -6.56 13.85
N GLN A 191 -20.21 -5.73 13.08
CA GLN A 191 -19.19 -4.81 13.63
C GLN A 191 -19.10 -3.41 13.00
N GLY A 192 -20.04 -2.99 12.15
CA GLY A 192 -20.11 -1.60 11.72
C GLY A 192 -20.82 -0.74 12.76
N THR A 193 -20.10 -0.07 13.66
CA THR A 193 -20.69 1.04 14.43
C THR A 193 -20.90 2.21 13.48
N GLU A 194 -22.09 2.81 13.47
CA GLU A 194 -22.30 4.06 12.72
C GLU A 194 -21.37 5.15 13.26
N PRO A 195 -20.81 6.02 12.40
CA PRO A 195 -20.01 7.13 12.86
C PRO A 195 -20.90 8.12 13.62
N ASP A 196 -20.47 8.52 14.81
CA ASP A 196 -21.07 9.64 15.53
C ASP A 196 -20.71 10.95 14.80
N LEU A 197 -21.72 11.57 14.20
CA LEU A 197 -21.55 12.69 13.28
C LEU A 197 -21.11 13.99 13.97
N ASP A 198 -21.31 14.11 15.29
CA ASP A 198 -20.97 15.32 16.03
C ASP A 198 -19.46 15.54 16.15
N GLN A 199 -18.69 14.46 16.02
CA GLN A 199 -17.22 14.44 16.06
C GLN A 199 -16.56 15.08 14.85
N TYR A 200 -17.31 15.29 13.77
CA TYR A 200 -16.78 15.77 12.50
C TYR A 200 -17.04 17.25 12.31
N ASP A 201 -16.03 17.95 11.80
CA ASP A 201 -16.11 19.38 11.46
C ASP A 201 -16.74 19.56 10.08
N VAL A 202 -16.48 18.61 9.18
CA VAL A 202 -16.97 18.64 7.80
C VAL A 202 -17.53 17.28 7.41
N LEU A 203 -18.73 17.28 6.82
CA LEU A 203 -19.35 16.10 6.23
C LEU A 203 -19.42 16.29 4.71
N LEU A 204 -18.79 15.39 3.95
CA LEU A 204 -18.73 15.46 2.49
C LEU A 204 -19.52 14.31 1.88
N SER A 205 -20.42 14.62 0.94
CA SER A 205 -21.14 13.63 0.16
C SER A 205 -21.21 14.04 -1.30
N CYS A 206 -20.96 13.07 -2.19
CA CYS A 206 -20.88 13.33 -3.62
C CYS A 206 -22.25 13.20 -4.30
N HIS A 207 -23.16 12.37 -3.78
CA HIS A 207 -24.56 12.29 -4.18
C HIS A 207 -25.53 12.71 -3.06
N GLN A 208 -26.84 12.71 -3.34
CA GLN A 208 -27.91 12.98 -2.37
C GLN A 208 -27.88 11.95 -1.23
N SER A 209 -27.03 12.19 -0.24
CA SER A 209 -26.92 11.39 0.97
C SER A 209 -28.17 11.59 1.81
N HIS A 210 -29.03 10.58 1.82
CA HIS A 210 -30.15 10.50 2.76
C HIS A 210 -29.61 10.40 4.20
N GLY A 211 -28.41 9.81 4.39
CA GLY A 211 -27.78 9.63 5.70
C GLY A 211 -27.16 10.87 6.36
N PHE A 212 -27.04 12.00 5.67
CA PHE A 212 -26.57 13.27 6.28
C PHE A 212 -27.67 14.33 6.37
N GLN A 213 -28.93 13.93 6.30
CA GLN A 213 -30.06 14.87 6.42
C GLN A 213 -30.11 15.48 7.83
N GLY A 214 -30.17 16.81 7.89
CA GLY A 214 -30.32 17.56 9.15
C GLY A 214 -29.05 18.19 9.72
N SER A 215 -27.85 17.79 9.26
CA SER A 215 -26.61 18.43 9.73
C SER A 215 -26.32 19.71 8.96
N THR A 216 -26.00 20.79 9.68
CA THR A 216 -25.55 22.08 9.12
C THR A 216 -24.10 22.04 8.63
N LYS A 217 -23.35 20.98 8.95
CA LYS A 217 -21.93 20.80 8.60
C LYS A 217 -21.71 20.12 7.24
N VAL A 218 -22.80 19.84 6.50
CA VAL A 218 -22.72 19.07 5.26
C VAL A 218 -22.44 19.98 4.08
N ILE A 219 -21.28 19.81 3.46
CA ILE A 219 -21.00 20.38 2.14
C ILE A 219 -21.55 19.40 1.12
N ARG A 220 -22.66 19.78 0.48
CA ARG A 220 -23.34 18.99 -0.55
C ARG A 220 -23.14 19.66 -1.89
N ARG A 221 -22.91 18.87 -2.94
CA ARG A 221 -22.97 19.40 -4.30
C ARG A 221 -24.04 18.72 -5.12
N VAL A 222 -24.82 19.55 -5.81
CA VAL A 222 -25.76 19.14 -6.85
C VAL A 222 -25.37 19.88 -8.11
N SER A 223 -24.42 19.33 -8.87
CA SER A 223 -24.22 19.73 -10.27
C SER A 223 -24.13 18.49 -11.11
N SER A 224 -24.79 18.53 -12.28
CA SER A 224 -24.99 17.40 -13.20
C SER A 224 -23.72 16.55 -13.34
N PRO A 225 -23.77 15.24 -13.04
CA PRO A 225 -22.61 14.34 -13.05
C PRO A 225 -21.96 14.16 -14.43
N HIS A 226 -22.50 14.78 -15.48
CA HIS A 226 -22.00 14.64 -16.86
C HIS A 226 -21.32 15.89 -17.41
N ALA A 227 -21.19 16.98 -16.64
CA ALA A 227 -20.55 18.21 -17.11
C ALA A 227 -19.02 18.18 -17.06
N LYS A 228 -18.43 17.22 -16.32
CA LYS A 228 -16.98 17.08 -16.12
C LYS A 228 -16.62 15.59 -16.04
N PRO A 229 -15.35 15.22 -16.28
CA PRO A 229 -14.85 13.91 -15.88
C PRO A 229 -15.15 13.66 -14.40
N GLU A 230 -15.57 12.44 -14.05
CA GLU A 230 -16.09 12.09 -12.73
C GLU A 230 -15.13 12.46 -11.59
N ARG A 231 -13.83 12.21 -11.77
CA ARG A 231 -12.77 12.66 -10.87
C ARG A 231 -12.78 14.16 -10.59
N GLU A 232 -12.93 14.99 -11.62
CA GLU A 232 -12.98 16.45 -11.49
C GLU A 232 -14.27 16.93 -10.85
N TRP A 233 -15.34 16.12 -10.95
CA TRP A 233 -16.56 16.33 -10.22
C TRP A 233 -16.36 16.10 -8.71
N TYR A 234 -15.72 14.99 -8.29
CA TYR A 234 -15.35 14.78 -6.88
C TYR A 234 -14.41 15.87 -6.35
N MET A 235 -13.35 16.21 -7.10
CA MET A 235 -12.39 17.24 -6.72
C MET A 235 -13.03 18.62 -6.52
N SER A 236 -14.15 18.89 -7.17
CA SER A 236 -14.86 20.15 -7.02
C SER A 236 -15.37 20.38 -5.59
N ILE A 237 -15.59 19.31 -4.80
CA ILE A 237 -15.93 19.38 -3.37
C ILE A 237 -14.71 19.79 -2.54
N ALA A 238 -13.54 19.18 -2.79
CA ALA A 238 -12.30 19.57 -2.11
C ALA A 238 -11.92 21.02 -2.40
N ARG A 239 -12.12 21.49 -3.65
CA ARG A 239 -11.89 22.90 -4.04
C ARG A 239 -12.81 23.86 -3.31
N GLU A 240 -14.06 23.47 -3.07
CA GLU A 240 -15.02 24.28 -2.29
C GLU A 240 -14.62 24.36 -0.80
N LEU A 241 -13.98 23.31 -0.28
CA LEU A 241 -13.38 23.31 1.06
C LEU A 241 -12.06 24.11 1.14
N GLY A 242 -11.58 24.67 0.01
CA GLY A 242 -10.40 25.52 -0.06
C GLY A 242 -9.13 24.84 -0.58
N TYR A 243 -9.24 23.65 -1.19
CA TYR A 243 -8.09 23.02 -1.85
C TYR A 243 -7.72 23.75 -3.14
N ASP A 244 -6.48 24.22 -3.25
CA ASP A 244 -5.95 24.98 -4.38
C ASP A 244 -4.85 24.25 -5.16
N GLY A 245 -4.48 23.04 -4.73
CA GLY A 245 -3.48 22.21 -5.39
C GLY A 245 -3.98 21.49 -6.66
N ASP A 246 -3.04 20.83 -7.33
CA ASP A 246 -3.33 19.96 -8.48
C ASP A 246 -4.19 18.75 -8.08
N THR A 247 -5.02 18.25 -8.99
CA THR A 247 -5.79 17.02 -8.77
C THR A 247 -4.85 15.82 -8.53
N PRO A 248 -4.91 15.17 -7.35
CA PRO A 248 -4.08 13.99 -7.09
C PRO A 248 -4.40 12.83 -8.04
N LYS A 249 -3.44 11.92 -8.22
CA LYS A 249 -3.67 10.71 -9.02
C LYS A 249 -4.56 9.74 -8.24
N SER A 250 -5.53 9.11 -8.94
CA SER A 250 -6.32 8.00 -8.41
C SER A 250 -5.39 6.82 -8.13
N THR A 251 -4.94 6.73 -6.88
CA THR A 251 -3.95 5.75 -6.41
C THR A 251 -4.64 4.86 -5.42
N LEU A 252 -4.44 3.55 -5.55
CA LEU A 252 -5.05 2.56 -4.68
C LEU A 252 -3.98 1.61 -4.19
N PHE A 253 -3.78 1.58 -2.87
CA PHE A 253 -2.81 0.71 -2.22
C PHE A 253 -3.45 -0.66 -1.95
N CYS A 254 -2.88 -1.71 -2.54
CA CYS A 254 -3.30 -3.08 -2.29
C CYS A 254 -2.22 -3.81 -1.49
N THR A 255 -2.56 -4.28 -0.29
CA THR A 255 -1.63 -4.97 0.62
C THR A 255 -1.56 -6.47 0.38
N ARG A 256 -2.48 -7.03 -0.42
CA ARG A 256 -2.45 -8.46 -0.77
C ARG A 256 -1.40 -8.72 -1.83
N LYS A 257 -0.55 -9.73 -1.58
CA LYS A 257 0.33 -10.29 -2.60
C LYS A 257 -0.52 -10.76 -3.78
N TRP A 258 -0.29 -10.15 -4.94
CA TRP A 258 -0.88 -10.61 -6.18
C TRP A 258 -0.31 -11.98 -6.50
N ARG A 259 -1.20 -12.91 -6.87
CA ARG A 259 -0.74 -14.11 -7.59
C ARG A 259 -0.44 -13.66 -9.01
N PRO A 260 0.75 -13.92 -9.55
CA PRO A 260 1.03 -13.63 -10.94
C PRO A 260 0.00 -14.37 -11.80
N LEU A 261 -0.60 -13.65 -12.74
CA LEU A 261 -1.44 -14.26 -13.76
C LEU A 261 -0.53 -15.01 -14.75
N PRO A 262 -1.04 -16.04 -15.45
CA PRO A 262 -0.32 -16.63 -16.57
C PRO A 262 0.16 -15.55 -17.55
N ALA A 263 1.36 -15.70 -18.10
CA ALA A 263 1.97 -14.68 -18.96
C ALA A 263 1.17 -14.42 -20.26
N ASP A 264 0.34 -15.38 -20.66
CA ASP A 264 -0.56 -15.37 -21.81
C ASP A 264 -2.01 -15.02 -21.46
N ALA A 265 -2.31 -14.71 -20.20
CA ALA A 265 -3.67 -14.42 -19.78
C ALA A 265 -4.18 -13.08 -20.32
N VAL A 266 -5.36 -13.10 -20.93
CA VAL A 266 -6.10 -11.90 -21.32
C VAL A 266 -7.21 -11.63 -20.32
N VAL A 267 -7.21 -10.43 -19.74
CA VAL A 267 -8.20 -10.03 -18.72
C VAL A 267 -9.33 -9.23 -19.36
N PHE A 268 -10.56 -9.69 -19.18
CA PHE A 268 -11.77 -9.01 -19.62
C PHE A 268 -12.56 -8.46 -18.44
N VAL A 269 -13.00 -7.21 -18.56
CA VAL A 269 -13.98 -6.59 -17.67
C VAL A 269 -15.26 -6.43 -18.47
N PRO A 270 -16.17 -7.41 -18.45
CA PRO A 270 -17.32 -7.42 -19.35
C PRO A 270 -18.34 -6.32 -19.02
N GLY A 271 -18.23 -5.66 -17.87
CA GLY A 271 -19.16 -4.65 -17.38
C GLY A 271 -19.87 -5.10 -16.11
N ALA A 272 -20.84 -4.30 -15.63
CA ALA A 272 -21.52 -4.56 -14.37
C ALA A 272 -22.52 -5.72 -14.48
N VAL A 273 -22.50 -6.62 -13.49
CA VAL A 273 -23.41 -7.79 -13.39
C VAL A 273 -24.72 -7.49 -12.64
N THR A 274 -24.86 -6.32 -12.01
CA THR A 274 -26.07 -5.94 -11.28
C THR A 274 -27.17 -5.46 -12.22
N ALA A 275 -28.43 -5.86 -11.96
CA ALA A 275 -29.59 -5.61 -12.84
C ALA A 275 -29.77 -4.15 -13.31
N GLY A 276 -29.41 -3.16 -12.49
CA GLY A 276 -29.53 -1.74 -12.85
C GLY A 276 -28.46 -1.23 -13.83
N TRP A 277 -27.39 -2.00 -14.04
CA TRP A 277 -26.23 -1.60 -14.85
C TRP A 277 -25.86 -2.62 -15.92
N ILE A 278 -26.75 -3.59 -16.20
CA ILE A 278 -26.54 -4.60 -17.24
C ILE A 278 -26.33 -3.98 -18.63
N CYS A 279 -26.83 -2.77 -18.86
CA CYS A 279 -26.59 -2.00 -20.08
C CYS A 279 -25.11 -1.61 -20.29
N LYS A 280 -24.28 -1.67 -19.24
CA LYS A 280 -22.83 -1.49 -19.34
C LYS A 280 -22.11 -2.80 -19.69
N ARG A 281 -22.83 -3.92 -19.77
CA ARG A 281 -22.25 -5.21 -20.17
C ARG A 281 -22.05 -5.21 -21.68
N TRP A 282 -20.84 -5.53 -22.12
CA TRP A 282 -20.55 -5.67 -23.55
C TRP A 282 -20.78 -7.10 -24.00
N ASP A 283 -21.88 -7.38 -24.68
CA ASP A 283 -22.31 -8.75 -25.04
C ASP A 283 -21.34 -9.51 -25.98
N GLY A 284 -20.37 -8.82 -26.59
CA GLY A 284 -19.37 -9.45 -27.48
C GLY A 284 -18.26 -10.22 -26.76
N TYR A 285 -18.12 -10.06 -25.44
CA TYR A 285 -16.95 -10.57 -24.72
C TYR A 285 -16.82 -12.10 -24.75
N GLU A 286 -17.94 -12.84 -24.76
CA GLU A 286 -17.93 -14.31 -24.79
C GLU A 286 -17.39 -14.84 -26.13
N ASN A 287 -17.73 -14.18 -27.24
CA ASN A 287 -17.21 -14.55 -28.55
C ASN A 287 -15.74 -14.17 -28.69
N LEU A 288 -15.35 -13.00 -28.17
CA LEU A 288 -13.95 -12.59 -28.15
C LEU A 288 -13.09 -13.55 -27.31
N ALA A 289 -13.60 -14.05 -26.18
CA ALA A 289 -12.88 -14.93 -25.27
C ALA A 289 -12.44 -16.24 -25.93
N LYS A 290 -13.19 -16.73 -26.92
CA LYS A 290 -12.89 -17.97 -27.66
C LYS A 290 -11.62 -17.87 -28.50
N HIS A 291 -11.06 -16.68 -28.71
CA HIS A 291 -9.84 -16.45 -29.48
C HIS A 291 -8.56 -16.48 -28.64
N PHE A 292 -8.65 -16.73 -27.34
CA PHE A 292 -7.51 -16.76 -26.43
C PHE A 292 -7.52 -18.05 -25.62
N ASP A 293 -6.35 -18.63 -25.40
CA ASP A 293 -6.20 -19.89 -24.64
C ASP A 293 -6.40 -19.68 -23.13
N SER A 294 -6.15 -18.45 -22.64
CA SER A 294 -6.22 -18.07 -21.24
C SER A 294 -6.97 -16.75 -21.09
N VAL A 295 -8.22 -16.80 -20.61
CA VAL A 295 -9.06 -15.62 -20.37
C VAL A 295 -9.47 -15.54 -18.92
N ILE A 296 -9.30 -14.37 -18.32
CA ILE A 296 -9.75 -14.06 -16.96
C ILE A 296 -10.88 -13.05 -17.06
N LEU A 297 -12.06 -13.42 -16.57
CA LEU A 297 -13.19 -12.51 -16.43
C LEU A 297 -13.15 -11.86 -15.04
N LEU A 298 -13.15 -10.53 -15.03
CA LEU A 298 -13.11 -9.71 -13.83
C LEU A 298 -14.45 -8.98 -13.70
N GLY A 299 -15.23 -9.34 -12.68
CA GLY A 299 -16.59 -8.83 -12.43
C GLY A 299 -17.00 -8.94 -10.97
#